data_AF-A0A8J6HZ54-F1
#
_entry.id   AF-A0A8J6HZ54-F1
#
_cell.length_a   1.000
_cell.length_b   1.000
_cell.length_c   1.000
_cell.angle_alpha   90.00
_cell.angle_beta   90.00
_cell.angle_gamma   90.00
#
_symmetry.space_group_name_H-M   'P 1'
#
loop_
_entity.id
_entity.type
_entity.pdbx_description
1 polymer ?
#
loop_
_entity_poly.entity_id
_entity_poly.type
_entity_poly.pdbx_seq_one_letter_code
_entity_poly.pdbx_strand_id
1 'polypeptide(L)'
;MGGIWEINVKSIKGHLKRTIGEVVLSYEELYTLLTRIEAVLNSRPLCPLSNDPNDLNPITPGHFLIGEPLASISERDLTTTRINRLTQWQRVEQMRQHFWHRWQREYLVQNINRSKQLRGSGSRPSTPALEVGSMVILVEDNTPPLQWKLGRIVELHPGSDGVVRVVSVKTVNGIFKRATRKVCVLPANE
;
A
#
# COMPACT_ATOMS: atom_id res chain seq x y z
N MET A 1 16.95 18.69 7.59
CA MET A 1 15.60 18.11 7.48
C MET A 1 15.40 17.50 6.08
N GLY A 2 16.15 16.43 5.74
CA GLY A 2 16.06 15.83 4.39
C GLY A 2 16.07 14.29 4.32
N GLY A 3 16.40 13.60 5.41
CA GLY A 3 16.61 12.15 5.39
C GLY A 3 15.39 11.33 4.94
N ILE A 4 14.16 11.72 5.29
CA ILE A 4 12.96 10.94 4.93
C ILE A 4 12.73 10.94 3.42
N TRP A 5 12.81 12.11 2.76
CA TRP A 5 12.61 12.16 1.31
C TRP A 5 13.79 11.53 0.56
N GLU A 6 15.03 11.67 1.05
CA GLU A 6 16.20 11.04 0.46
C GLU A 6 16.12 9.51 0.51
N ILE A 7 15.68 8.94 1.64
CA ILE A 7 15.46 7.50 1.79
C ILE A 7 14.37 7.02 0.82
N ASN A 8 13.27 7.76 0.70
CA ASN A 8 12.20 7.42 -0.23
C ASN A 8 12.70 7.45 -1.67
N VAL A 9 13.40 8.51 -2.09
CA VAL A 9 13.98 8.62 -3.44
C VAL A 9 14.96 7.47 -3.70
N LYS A 10 15.80 7.12 -2.73
CA LYS A 10 16.73 5.98 -2.83
C LYS A 10 15.99 4.66 -3.01
N SER A 11 14.92 4.41 -2.24
CA SER A 11 14.08 3.21 -2.37
C SER A 11 13.42 3.14 -3.75
N ILE A 12 12.81 4.25 -4.20
CA ILE A 12 12.14 4.34 -5.51
C ILE A 12 13.12 4.05 -6.66
N LYS A 13 14.30 4.69 -6.65
CA LYS A 13 15.37 4.42 -7.64
C LYS A 13 15.79 2.95 -7.62
N GLY A 14 15.88 2.35 -6.43
CA GLY A 14 16.17 0.94 -6.26
C GLY A 14 15.09 0.02 -6.86
N HIS A 15 13.81 0.33 -6.66
CA HIS A 15 12.70 -0.43 -7.26
C HIS A 15 12.66 -0.28 -8.77
N LEU A 16 12.85 0.95 -9.26
CA LEU A 16 12.87 1.25 -10.69
C LEU A 16 13.98 0.46 -11.40
N LYS A 17 15.23 0.52 -10.88
CA LYS A 17 16.36 -0.22 -11.43
C LYS A 17 16.11 -1.73 -11.46
N ARG A 18 15.55 -2.30 -10.40
CA ARG A 18 15.24 -3.74 -10.36
C ARG A 18 14.08 -4.14 -11.27
N THR A 19 13.18 -3.21 -11.59
CA THR A 19 11.99 -3.46 -12.42
C THR A 19 12.33 -3.37 -13.90
N ILE A 20 13.09 -2.35 -14.29
CA ILE A 20 13.57 -2.17 -15.67
C ILE A 20 14.66 -3.21 -15.99
N GLY A 21 15.55 -3.49 -15.04
CA GLY A 21 16.67 -4.41 -15.25
C GLY A 21 17.62 -3.89 -16.31
N GLU A 22 17.91 -4.72 -17.31
CA GLU A 22 18.79 -4.42 -18.45
C GLU A 22 18.05 -3.93 -19.69
N VAL A 23 16.72 -3.75 -19.59
CA VAL A 23 15.91 -3.29 -20.71
C VAL A 23 16.25 -1.84 -21.06
N VAL A 24 16.60 -1.60 -22.33
CA VAL A 24 16.64 -0.27 -22.91
C VAL A 24 15.23 0.15 -23.29
N LEU A 25 14.77 1.27 -22.73
CA LEU A 25 13.49 1.89 -23.02
C LEU A 25 13.69 3.11 -23.91
N SER A 26 12.75 3.36 -24.82
CA SER A 26 12.66 4.65 -25.49
C SER A 26 12.31 5.76 -24.50
N TYR A 27 12.49 7.01 -24.92
CA TYR A 27 12.07 8.16 -24.13
C TYR A 27 10.60 8.07 -23.73
N GLU A 28 9.72 7.77 -24.70
CA GLU A 28 8.28 7.68 -24.47
C GLU A 28 7.90 6.54 -23.51
N GLU A 29 8.56 5.38 -23.63
CA GLU A 29 8.33 4.26 -22.72
C GLU A 29 8.76 4.59 -21.29
N LEU A 30 9.94 5.19 -21.14
CA LEU A 30 10.47 5.58 -19.83
C LEU A 30 9.62 6.68 -19.18
N TYR A 31 9.26 7.71 -19.95
CA TYR A 31 8.43 8.80 -19.47
C TYR A 31 7.07 8.28 -19.00
N THR A 32 6.41 7.47 -19.83
CA THR A 32 5.11 6.85 -19.49
C THR A 32 5.22 5.97 -18.24
N LEU A 33 6.28 5.16 -18.14
CA LEU A 33 6.51 4.31 -16.97
C LEU A 33 6.70 5.14 -15.70
N LEU A 34 7.49 6.21 -15.76
CA LEU A 34 7.74 7.10 -14.62
C LEU A 34 6.46 7.79 -14.15
N THR A 35 5.66 8.33 -15.06
CA THR A 35 4.37 8.96 -14.70
C THR A 35 3.41 7.94 -14.06
N ARG A 36 3.37 6.70 -14.58
CA ARG A 36 2.57 5.63 -13.99
C ARG A 36 3.07 5.22 -12.59
N ILE A 37 4.38 5.21 -12.38
CA ILE A 37 5.00 4.93 -11.08
C ILE A 37 4.75 6.07 -10.09
N GLU A 38 4.82 7.32 -10.54
CA GLU A 38 4.47 8.49 -9.72
C GLU A 38 3.05 8.36 -9.18
N ALA A 39 2.08 8.01 -10.03
CA ALA A 39 0.71 7.77 -9.59
C ALA A 39 0.64 6.65 -8.53
N VAL A 40 1.40 5.56 -8.71
CA VAL A 40 1.52 4.48 -7.71
C VAL A 40 2.00 5.01 -6.36
N LEU A 41 3.07 5.80 -6.34
CA LEU A 41 3.63 6.34 -5.12
C LEU A 41 2.66 7.30 -4.43
N ASN A 42 1.94 8.11 -5.20
CA ASN A 42 1.01 9.11 -4.70
C ASN A 42 -0.37 8.55 -4.33
N SER A 43 -0.69 7.31 -4.72
CA SER A 43 -1.89 6.60 -4.28
C SER A 43 -1.79 6.00 -2.88
N ARG A 44 -0.61 6.01 -2.25
CA ARG A 44 -0.39 5.34 -0.95
C ARG A 44 -1.31 5.90 0.14
N PRO A 45 -2.06 5.06 0.88
CA PRO A 45 -2.87 5.49 2.02
C PRO A 45 -2.00 6.09 3.12
N LEU A 46 -2.37 7.23 3.70
CA LEU A 46 -1.65 7.82 4.83
C LEU A 46 -2.41 7.63 6.14
N CYS A 47 -3.69 7.97 6.15
CA CYS A 47 -4.60 7.89 7.30
C CYS A 47 -6.05 7.90 6.80
N PRO A 48 -7.05 7.60 7.65
CA PRO A 48 -8.45 7.73 7.30
C PRO A 48 -8.80 9.14 6.82
N LEU A 49 -9.60 9.26 5.77
CA LEU A 49 -10.11 10.56 5.32
C LEU A 49 -11.17 11.12 6.29
N SER A 50 -11.96 10.23 6.88
CA SER A 50 -13.06 10.56 7.80
C SER A 50 -13.07 9.64 9.02
N ASN A 51 -13.72 10.13 10.08
CA ASN A 51 -14.04 9.34 11.27
C ASN A 51 -15.30 8.46 11.11
N ASP A 52 -16.01 8.56 9.99
CA ASP A 52 -17.17 7.71 9.70
C ASP A 52 -16.74 6.23 9.59
N PRO A 53 -17.29 5.31 10.43
CA PRO A 53 -16.98 3.89 10.39
C PRO A 53 -17.41 3.18 9.10
N ASN A 54 -18.26 3.80 8.27
CA ASN A 54 -18.64 3.28 6.95
C ASN A 54 -17.76 3.81 5.83
N ASP A 55 -17.02 4.91 6.05
CA ASP A 55 -16.07 5.43 5.10
C ASP A 55 -14.75 4.65 5.15
N LEU A 56 -14.40 4.05 4.02
CA LEU A 56 -13.18 3.27 3.81
C LEU A 56 -12.15 4.01 2.97
N ASN A 57 -12.37 5.30 2.66
CA ASN A 57 -11.43 6.11 1.90
C ASN A 57 -10.29 6.62 2.79
N PRO A 58 -9.03 6.48 2.36
CA PRO A 58 -7.90 7.09 3.03
C PRO A 58 -7.56 8.42 2.38
N ILE A 59 -6.95 9.33 3.15
CA ILE A 59 -6.19 10.42 2.54
C ILE A 59 -4.90 9.86 1.96
N THR A 60 -4.50 10.37 0.80
CA THR A 60 -3.29 9.97 0.06
C THR A 60 -2.53 11.22 -0.37
N PRO A 61 -1.24 11.14 -0.70
CA PRO A 61 -0.50 12.26 -1.29
C PRO A 61 -1.20 12.84 -2.52
N GLY A 62 -1.85 12.00 -3.34
CA GLY A 62 -2.61 12.42 -4.51
C GLY A 62 -3.70 13.45 -4.19
N HIS A 63 -4.37 13.33 -3.03
CA HIS A 63 -5.37 14.32 -2.61
C HIS A 63 -4.78 15.73 -2.45
N PHE A 64 -3.52 15.85 -2.04
CA PHE A 64 -2.85 17.15 -1.91
C PHE A 64 -2.35 17.69 -3.26
N LEU A 65 -2.15 16.82 -4.26
CA LEU A 65 -1.65 17.21 -5.57
C LEU A 65 -2.77 17.62 -6.53
N ILE A 66 -3.88 16.88 -6.53
CA ILE A 66 -4.97 17.06 -7.51
C ILE A 66 -6.36 17.22 -6.86
N GLY A 67 -6.46 17.12 -5.53
CA GLY A 67 -7.74 17.27 -4.81
C GLY A 67 -8.56 15.99 -4.67
N GLU A 68 -8.15 14.87 -5.27
CA GLU A 68 -8.92 13.62 -5.30
C GLU A 68 -8.02 12.35 -5.26
N PRO A 69 -8.58 11.16 -4.96
CA PRO A 69 -7.84 9.92 -5.02
C PRO A 69 -7.38 9.58 -6.45
N LEU A 70 -6.12 9.18 -6.59
CA LEU A 70 -5.62 8.61 -7.84
C LEU A 70 -6.20 7.20 -8.04
N ALA A 71 -7.08 7.05 -9.01
CA ALA A 71 -7.70 5.78 -9.38
C ALA A 71 -7.29 5.33 -10.78
N SER A 72 -7.23 4.01 -11.00
CA SER A 72 -7.12 3.42 -12.34
C SER A 72 -8.00 2.19 -12.47
N ILE A 73 -8.50 1.96 -13.69
CA ILE A 73 -9.16 0.71 -14.06
C ILE A 73 -8.16 -0.44 -13.88
N SER A 74 -8.65 -1.58 -13.37
CA SER A 74 -7.83 -2.79 -13.28
C SER A 74 -7.46 -3.26 -14.68
N GLU A 75 -6.18 -3.26 -14.98
CA GLU A 75 -5.66 -3.85 -16.22
C GLU A 75 -5.46 -5.38 -16.03
N ARG A 76 -5.31 -6.11 -17.14
CA ARG A 76 -4.99 -7.56 -17.09
C ARG A 76 -3.65 -7.77 -16.40
N ASP A 77 -3.55 -8.82 -15.60
CA ASP A 77 -2.26 -9.23 -15.03
C ASP A 77 -1.34 -9.78 -16.13
N LEU A 78 -0.23 -9.10 -16.33
CA LEU A 78 0.80 -9.44 -17.30
C LEU A 78 2.08 -9.94 -16.63
N THR A 79 2.14 -10.01 -15.29
CA THR A 79 3.38 -10.30 -14.55
C THR A 79 4.03 -11.64 -14.88
N THR A 80 3.25 -12.61 -15.38
CA THR A 80 3.75 -13.95 -15.78
C THR A 80 3.91 -14.11 -17.30
N THR A 81 3.47 -13.12 -18.08
CA THR A 81 3.50 -13.19 -19.55
C THR A 81 4.91 -12.96 -20.06
N ARG A 82 5.37 -13.79 -21.00
CA ARG A 82 6.72 -13.65 -21.58
C ARG A 82 6.81 -12.35 -22.40
N ILE A 83 7.92 -11.63 -22.26
CA ILE A 83 8.15 -10.31 -22.90
C ILE A 83 7.95 -10.35 -24.42
N ASN A 84 8.36 -11.44 -25.08
CA ASN A 84 8.22 -11.61 -26.54
C ASN A 84 6.77 -11.74 -27.03
N ARG A 85 5.79 -11.84 -26.12
CA ARG A 85 4.36 -11.88 -26.42
C ARG A 85 3.65 -10.57 -26.07
N LEU A 86 4.38 -9.57 -25.59
CA LEU A 86 3.83 -8.30 -25.16
C LEU A 86 3.97 -7.27 -26.26
N THR A 87 2.92 -6.48 -26.47
CA THR A 87 3.05 -5.21 -27.18
C THR A 87 3.87 -4.21 -26.36
N GLN A 88 4.30 -3.12 -26.98
CA GLN A 88 5.06 -2.06 -26.32
C GLN A 88 4.34 -1.53 -25.06
N TRP A 89 3.05 -1.22 -25.19
CA TRP A 89 2.24 -0.77 -24.06
C TRP A 89 2.12 -1.83 -22.95
N GLN A 90 1.89 -3.10 -23.33
CA GLN A 90 1.80 -4.21 -22.38
C GLN A 90 3.11 -4.43 -21.62
N ARG A 91 4.26 -4.15 -22.25
CA ARG A 91 5.57 -4.21 -21.60
C ARG A 91 5.71 -3.14 -20.53
N VAL A 92 5.32 -1.89 -20.83
CA VAL A 92 5.31 -0.79 -19.84
C VAL A 92 4.35 -1.12 -18.69
N GLU A 93 3.19 -1.68 -18.99
CA GLU A 93 2.24 -2.09 -17.95
C GLU A 93 2.78 -3.22 -17.08
N GLN A 94 3.39 -4.25 -17.68
CA GLN A 94 4.03 -5.32 -16.93
C GLN A 94 5.09 -4.76 -15.96
N MET A 95 5.89 -3.78 -16.40
CA MET A 95 6.84 -3.11 -15.52
C MET A 95 6.14 -2.35 -14.38
N ARG A 96 5.05 -1.61 -14.67
CA ARG A 96 4.24 -0.95 -13.63
C ARG A 96 3.75 -1.97 -12.58
N GLN A 97 3.23 -3.11 -13.03
CA GLN A 97 2.75 -4.17 -12.15
C GLN A 97 3.89 -4.74 -11.31
N HIS A 98 5.04 -5.07 -11.90
CA HIS A 98 6.20 -5.54 -11.13
C HIS A 98 6.69 -4.51 -10.10
N PHE A 99 6.72 -3.22 -10.47
CA PHE A 99 7.05 -2.13 -9.56
C PHE A 99 6.07 -2.11 -8.39
N TRP A 100 4.76 -2.11 -8.67
CA TRP A 100 3.70 -2.09 -7.68
C TRP A 100 3.84 -3.21 -6.64
N HIS A 101 4.00 -4.46 -7.07
CA HIS A 101 4.11 -5.61 -6.15
C HIS A 101 5.30 -5.45 -5.18
N ARG A 102 6.42 -4.91 -5.67
CA ARG A 102 7.62 -4.71 -4.85
C ARG A 102 7.46 -3.52 -3.90
N TRP A 103 6.97 -2.40 -4.42
CA TRP A 103 6.73 -1.18 -3.66
C TRP A 103 5.68 -1.38 -2.56
N GLN A 104 4.52 -1.93 -2.90
CA GLN A 104 3.43 -2.18 -1.95
C GLN A 104 3.92 -3.04 -0.79
N ARG A 105 4.67 -4.11 -1.07
CA ARG A 105 5.23 -4.98 -0.04
C ARG A 105 6.21 -4.25 0.88
N GLU A 106 7.13 -3.46 0.32
CA GLU A 106 8.07 -2.68 1.13
C GLU A 106 7.34 -1.65 2.00
N TYR A 107 6.40 -0.91 1.41
CA TYR A 107 5.59 0.06 2.11
C TYR A 107 4.83 -0.56 3.29
N LEU A 108 4.20 -1.72 3.10
CA LEU A 108 3.48 -2.43 4.17
C LEU A 108 4.42 -2.92 5.27
N VAL A 109 5.59 -3.46 4.92
CA VAL A 109 6.59 -3.90 5.90
C VAL A 109 7.09 -2.73 6.74
N GLN A 110 7.37 -1.58 6.13
CA GLN A 110 7.79 -0.37 6.84
C GLN A 110 6.73 0.10 7.85
N ASN A 111 5.46 0.15 7.44
CA ASN A 111 4.37 0.56 8.34
C ASN A 111 4.15 -0.43 9.50
N ILE A 112 4.19 -1.73 9.22
CA ILE A 112 4.10 -2.77 10.26
C ILE A 112 5.26 -2.65 11.25
N ASN A 113 6.49 -2.44 10.76
CA ASN A 113 7.66 -2.31 11.62
C ASN A 113 7.62 -1.03 12.45
N ARG A 114 7.20 0.10 11.86
CA ARG A 114 6.97 1.36 12.59
C ARG A 114 5.95 1.16 13.71
N SER A 115 4.84 0.50 13.42
CA SER A 115 3.83 0.15 14.42
C SER A 115 4.39 -0.73 15.55
N LYS A 116 5.33 -1.65 15.28
CA LYS A 116 5.99 -2.49 16.30
C LYS A 116 7.02 -1.74 17.14
N GLN A 117 7.86 -0.91 16.52
CA GLN A 117 8.92 -0.19 17.23
C GLN A 117 8.34 0.83 18.22
N LEU A 118 7.21 1.46 17.87
CA LEU A 118 6.47 2.35 18.76
C LEU A 118 5.81 1.63 19.95
N ARG A 119 5.60 0.30 19.88
CA ARG A 119 5.11 -0.52 21.01
C ARG A 119 6.20 -0.94 22.01
N GLY A 120 7.47 -0.98 21.58
CA GLY A 120 8.58 -1.51 22.39
C GLY A 120 9.41 -0.45 23.13
N SER A 121 9.20 0.83 22.85
CA SER A 121 9.79 1.95 23.59
C SER A 121 8.83 2.33 24.72
N GLY A 122 9.26 2.27 25.98
CA GLY A 122 8.42 2.49 27.19
C GLY A 122 7.89 3.91 27.40
N SER A 123 7.53 4.62 26.34
CA SER A 123 6.89 5.94 26.35
C SER A 123 5.45 5.82 25.84
N ARG A 124 4.54 6.53 26.52
CA ARG A 124 3.06 6.49 26.43
C ARG A 124 2.43 6.40 25.02
N PRO A 125 1.18 5.88 24.92
CA PRO A 125 0.60 5.34 23.71
C PRO A 125 -0.01 6.44 22.83
N SER A 126 0.71 6.85 21.78
CA SER A 126 0.21 7.79 20.77
C SER A 126 0.22 7.17 19.37
N THR A 127 0.02 5.86 19.26
CA THR A 127 -0.40 5.18 18.01
C THR A 127 -1.34 4.05 18.36
N PRO A 128 -2.43 3.86 17.59
CA PRO A 128 -3.56 3.05 18.03
C PRO A 128 -3.10 1.61 18.24
N ALA A 129 -3.47 1.05 19.38
CA ALA A 129 -3.44 -0.39 19.54
C ALA A 129 -4.32 -1.00 18.42
N LEU A 130 -4.26 -2.31 18.20
CA LEU A 130 -5.28 -2.95 17.38
C LEU A 130 -6.63 -2.68 18.05
N GLU A 131 -7.37 -1.71 17.54
CA GLU A 131 -8.59 -1.18 18.15
C GLU A 131 -9.75 -1.33 17.17
N VAL A 132 -10.94 -1.52 17.74
CA VAL A 132 -12.16 -1.50 16.94
C VAL A 132 -12.35 -0.10 16.36
N GLY A 133 -12.65 -0.02 15.07
CA GLY A 133 -12.78 1.22 14.31
C GLY A 133 -11.52 1.63 13.54
N SER A 134 -10.34 1.10 13.89
CA SER A 134 -9.10 1.43 13.19
C SER A 134 -9.16 1.02 11.71
N MET A 135 -8.80 1.95 10.82
CA MET A 135 -8.64 1.66 9.40
C MET A 135 -7.34 0.90 9.16
N VAL A 136 -7.41 -0.09 8.28
CA VAL A 136 -6.31 -1.00 8.01
C VAL A 136 -6.17 -1.25 6.51
N ILE A 137 -4.93 -1.43 6.06
CA ILE A 137 -4.62 -2.04 4.76
C ILE A 137 -4.52 -3.55 4.96
N LEU A 138 -5.26 -4.31 4.16
CA LEU A 138 -5.15 -5.77 4.06
C LEU A 138 -3.94 -6.12 3.19
N VAL A 139 -3.06 -6.96 3.75
CA VAL A 139 -1.87 -7.47 3.06
C VAL A 139 -2.29 -8.63 2.16
N GLU A 140 -2.79 -8.29 0.98
CA GLU A 140 -3.11 -9.25 -0.08
C GLU A 140 -2.01 -9.30 -1.13
N ASP A 141 -1.67 -10.51 -1.54
CA ASP A 141 -0.77 -10.75 -2.66
C ASP A 141 -1.55 -10.53 -3.97
N ASN A 142 -0.91 -9.91 -4.97
CA ASN A 142 -1.46 -9.71 -6.32
C ASN A 142 -2.67 -8.76 -6.45
N THR A 143 -2.62 -7.62 -5.76
CA THR A 143 -3.56 -6.53 -6.05
C THR A 143 -3.15 -5.76 -7.32
N PRO A 144 -4.08 -5.28 -8.15
CA PRO A 144 -3.74 -4.40 -9.26
C PRO A 144 -3.12 -3.09 -8.78
N PRO A 145 -2.27 -2.42 -9.58
CA PRO A 145 -1.72 -1.12 -9.20
C PRO A 145 -2.80 -0.09 -8.85
N LEU A 146 -2.49 0.75 -7.86
CA LEU A 146 -3.40 1.75 -7.25
C LEU A 146 -4.55 1.17 -6.42
N GLN A 147 -4.72 -0.16 -6.35
CA GLN A 147 -5.82 -0.80 -5.63
C GLN A 147 -5.39 -1.28 -4.25
N TRP A 148 -5.39 -0.37 -3.28
CA TRP A 148 -5.17 -0.70 -1.89
C TRP A 148 -6.42 -1.36 -1.29
N LYS A 149 -6.28 -2.56 -0.74
CA LYS A 149 -7.38 -3.26 -0.06
C LYS A 149 -7.54 -2.71 1.34
N LEU A 150 -8.58 -1.92 1.56
CA LEU A 150 -8.83 -1.23 2.82
C LEU A 150 -10.00 -1.85 3.56
N GLY A 151 -9.98 -1.68 4.88
CA GLY A 151 -11.08 -2.04 5.74
C GLY A 151 -10.97 -1.41 7.11
N ARG A 152 -11.98 -1.65 7.96
CA ARG A 152 -11.96 -1.25 9.37
C ARG A 152 -12.12 -2.45 10.27
N ILE A 153 -11.37 -2.48 11.36
CA ILE A 153 -11.53 -3.53 12.38
C ILE A 153 -12.89 -3.34 13.04
N VAL A 154 -13.69 -4.40 13.07
CA VAL A 154 -15.00 -4.40 13.76
C VAL A 154 -14.98 -5.24 15.03
N GLU A 155 -14.01 -6.15 15.18
CA GLU A 155 -13.93 -7.05 16.31
C GLU A 155 -12.50 -7.58 16.50
N LEU A 156 -12.10 -7.76 17.76
CA LEU A 156 -10.81 -8.36 18.15
C LEU A 156 -11.06 -9.75 18.73
N HIS A 157 -10.25 -10.74 18.32
CA HIS A 157 -10.32 -12.11 18.83
C HIS A 157 -9.07 -12.43 19.66
N PRO A 158 -9.09 -12.17 20.99
CA PRO A 158 -7.98 -12.53 21.88
C PRO A 158 -7.91 -14.05 22.08
N GLY A 159 -6.69 -14.59 22.15
CA GLY A 159 -6.45 -15.97 22.56
C GLY A 159 -6.62 -16.19 24.07
N SER A 160 -6.42 -17.42 24.53
CA SER A 160 -6.41 -17.76 25.95
C SER A 160 -5.32 -17.04 26.75
N ASP A 161 -4.27 -16.57 26.07
CA ASP A 161 -3.17 -15.77 26.61
C ASP A 161 -3.44 -14.25 26.55
N GLY A 162 -4.64 -13.83 26.14
CA GLY A 162 -5.02 -12.42 25.98
C GLY A 162 -4.44 -11.73 24.74
N VAL A 163 -3.65 -12.43 23.92
CA VAL A 163 -3.01 -11.84 22.73
C VAL A 163 -3.92 -11.94 21.51
N VAL A 164 -4.23 -10.80 20.91
CA VAL A 164 -5.04 -10.73 19.69
C VAL A 164 -4.20 -11.14 18.47
N ARG A 165 -4.52 -12.30 17.89
CA ARG A 165 -3.90 -12.81 16.66
C ARG A 165 -4.81 -12.74 15.45
N VAL A 166 -6.11 -12.59 15.67
CA VAL A 166 -7.15 -12.55 14.64
C VAL A 166 -8.07 -11.35 14.90
N VAL A 167 -8.47 -10.68 13.83
CA VAL A 167 -9.42 -9.56 13.85
C VAL A 167 -10.48 -9.77 12.77
N SER A 168 -11.71 -9.32 13.03
CA SER A 168 -12.75 -9.20 12.00
C SER A 168 -12.60 -7.83 11.34
N VAL A 169 -12.50 -7.79 10.01
CA VAL A 169 -12.32 -6.56 9.24
C VAL A 169 -13.50 -6.39 8.28
N LYS A 170 -14.20 -5.24 8.36
CA LYS A 170 -15.21 -4.83 7.39
C LYS A 170 -14.54 -4.19 6.18
N THR A 171 -14.87 -4.70 5.01
CA THR A 171 -14.44 -4.21 3.69
C THR A 171 -15.67 -3.87 2.84
N VAL A 172 -15.45 -3.32 1.64
CA VAL A 172 -16.52 -3.12 0.65
C VAL A 172 -17.23 -4.42 0.26
N ASN A 173 -16.55 -5.57 0.37
CA ASN A 173 -17.08 -6.88 -0.01
C ASN A 173 -17.70 -7.65 1.17
N GLY A 174 -17.79 -7.04 2.35
CA GLY A 174 -18.28 -7.68 3.57
C GLY A 174 -17.22 -7.82 4.66
N ILE A 175 -17.53 -8.63 5.68
CA ILE A 175 -16.71 -8.80 6.88
C ILE A 175 -15.93 -10.11 6.78
N PHE A 176 -14.61 -10.02 6.98
CA PHE A 176 -13.73 -11.19 6.93
C PHE A 176 -12.81 -11.26 8.14
N LYS A 177 -12.54 -12.47 8.64
CA LYS A 177 -11.50 -12.70 9.63
C LYS A 177 -10.13 -12.64 8.96
N ARG A 178 -9.18 -11.94 9.60
CA ARG A 178 -7.80 -11.79 9.14
C ARG A 178 -6.84 -11.93 10.31
N ALA A 179 -5.73 -12.61 10.06
CA ALA A 179 -4.63 -12.67 11.03
C ALA A 179 -3.98 -11.28 11.14
N THR A 180 -3.60 -10.85 12.33
CA THR A 180 -3.02 -9.51 12.57
C THR A 180 -1.76 -9.25 11.76
N ARG A 181 -0.97 -10.29 11.45
CA ARG A 181 0.21 -10.21 10.55
C ARG A 181 -0.12 -9.85 9.10
N LYS A 182 -1.37 -10.01 8.67
CA LYS A 182 -1.88 -9.70 7.33
C LYS A 182 -2.66 -8.38 7.31
N VAL A 183 -2.51 -7.56 8.34
CA VAL A 183 -3.22 -6.30 8.53
C VAL A 183 -2.21 -5.23 8.90
N CYS A 184 -2.28 -4.07 8.24
CA CYS A 184 -1.44 -2.92 8.51
C CYS A 184 -2.33 -1.75 8.96
N VAL A 185 -2.25 -1.37 10.22
CA VAL A 185 -3.05 -0.27 10.79
C VAL A 185 -2.55 1.06 10.26
N LEU A 186 -3.46 1.89 9.74
CA LEU A 186 -3.16 3.27 9.39
C LEU A 186 -3.16 4.13 10.66
N PRO A 187 -2.27 5.12 10.76
CA PRO A 187 -2.33 6.11 11.84
C PRO A 187 -3.69 6.84 11.79
N ALA A 188 -4.30 7.03 12.96
CA ALA A 188 -5.47 7.89 13.08
C ALA A 188 -5.03 9.37 12.94
N ASN A 189 -5.89 10.20 12.36
CA ASN A 189 -5.75 11.65 12.49
C ASN A 189 -6.27 12.03 13.88
N GLU A 190 -5.44 12.70 14.68
CA GLU A 190 -5.86 13.33 15.95
C GLU A 190 -6.88 14.45 15.71
#